data_AF-A0A9D9DTT0-F1
#
_entry.id   AF-A0A9D9DTT0-F1
#
_cell.length_a   1.000
_cell.length_b   1.000
_cell.length_c   1.000
_cell.angle_alpha   90.00
_cell.angle_beta   90.00
_cell.angle_gamma   90.00
#
_symmetry.space_group_name_H-M   'P 1'
#
loop_
_entity.id
_entity.type
_entity.pdbx_description
1 polymer ?
#
loop_
_entity_poly.entity_id
_entity_poly.type
_entity_poly.pdbx_seq_one_letter_code
_entity_poly.pdbx_strand_id
1 'polypeptide(L)'
;MSKIKVGICGLGRIGRLVLRDLINRPDVEIVNLNITGSAETLAHLIRYDSVHGKFNGEVKVEDGKLVINGKKIDLTLERDITKIDWGKYDTDVVIESTGKFRTRDTMIKHIQGGAKKVVLTAPAKSASDVDATIVCGVNEEVITPDLQLVSNASCTTNCL
;
A
#
# COMPACT_ATOMS: atom_id res chain seq x y z
N MET A 1 -11.00 16.09 11.34
CA MET A 1 -9.60 15.80 10.98
C MET A 1 -9.57 15.40 9.50
N SER A 2 -8.54 15.78 8.75
CA SER A 2 -8.35 15.31 7.37
C SER A 2 -8.05 13.80 7.38
N LYS A 3 -8.51 13.08 6.35
CA LYS A 3 -8.19 11.65 6.17
C LYS A 3 -6.73 11.49 5.75
N ILE A 4 -6.13 10.36 6.13
CA ILE A 4 -4.79 9.97 5.66
C ILE A 4 -4.93 9.41 4.24
N LYS A 5 -4.21 9.99 3.29
CA LYS A 5 -4.19 9.57 1.88
C LYS A 5 -3.18 8.45 1.68
N VAL A 6 -3.66 7.29 1.27
CA VAL A 6 -2.87 6.08 1.14
C VAL A 6 -2.76 5.65 -0.33
N GLY A 7 -1.52 5.45 -0.78
CA GLY A 7 -1.19 4.76 -2.02
C GLY A 7 -0.79 3.31 -1.74
N ILE A 8 -1.09 2.39 -2.65
CA ILE A 8 -0.63 0.99 -2.53
C ILE A 8 0.15 0.61 -3.78
N CYS A 9 1.39 0.16 -3.59
CA CYS A 9 2.23 -0.39 -4.64
C CYS A 9 2.25 -1.92 -4.53
N GLY A 10 1.73 -2.60 -5.55
CA GLY A 10 1.66 -4.05 -5.62
C GLY A 10 0.36 -4.63 -5.05
N LEU A 11 -0.56 -5.05 -5.93
CA LEU A 11 -1.86 -5.62 -5.52
C LEU A 11 -1.84 -7.16 -5.53
N GLY A 12 -0.79 -7.71 -4.92
CA GLY A 12 -0.67 -9.13 -4.60
C GLY A 12 -1.62 -9.55 -3.48
N ARG A 13 -1.32 -10.65 -2.77
CA ARG A 13 -2.17 -11.10 -1.64
C ARG A 13 -2.28 -10.03 -0.56
N ILE A 14 -1.15 -9.52 -0.06
CA ILE A 14 -1.13 -8.54 1.04
C ILE A 14 -1.80 -7.22 0.60
N GLY A 15 -1.39 -6.65 -0.53
CA GLY A 15 -1.97 -5.40 -1.03
C GLY A 15 -3.49 -5.46 -1.22
N ARG A 16 -4.06 -6.57 -1.71
CA ARG A 16 -5.52 -6.73 -1.82
C ARG A 16 -6.21 -6.82 -0.46
N LEU A 17 -5.64 -7.53 0.50
CA LEU A 17 -6.24 -7.63 1.84
C LEU A 17 -6.18 -6.29 2.58
N VAL A 18 -5.06 -5.59 2.48
CA VAL A 18 -4.92 -4.22 2.97
C VAL A 18 -5.96 -3.30 2.33
N LEU A 19 -6.13 -3.35 0.99
CA LEU A 19 -7.15 -2.57 0.30
C LEU A 19 -8.56 -2.91 0.82
N ARG A 20 -8.90 -4.19 0.96
CA ARG A 20 -10.21 -4.64 1.46
C ARG A 20 -10.50 -4.12 2.88
N ASP A 21 -9.50 -4.03 3.73
CA ASP A 21 -9.62 -3.49 5.08
C ASP A 21 -9.74 -1.95 5.07
N LEU A 22 -8.75 -1.28 4.46
CA LEU A 22 -8.64 0.17 4.48
C LEU A 22 -9.77 0.88 3.72
N ILE A 23 -10.38 0.26 2.71
CA ILE A 23 -11.42 0.92 1.90
C ILE A 23 -12.66 1.28 2.72
N ASN A 24 -12.90 0.61 3.85
CA ASN A 24 -14.04 0.86 4.73
C ASN A 24 -13.70 1.73 5.93
N ARG A 25 -12.42 2.07 6.13
CA ARG A 25 -11.99 2.91 7.25
C ARG A 25 -12.36 4.38 7.02
N PRO A 26 -12.95 5.08 8.01
CA PRO A 26 -13.38 6.46 7.86
C PRO A 26 -12.22 7.48 7.91
N ASP A 27 -11.10 7.09 8.52
CA ASP A 27 -9.88 7.89 8.70
C ASP A 27 -8.88 7.77 7.54
N VAL A 28 -9.16 6.89 6.56
CA VAL A 28 -8.27 6.61 5.42
C VAL A 28 -8.98 6.89 4.10
N GLU A 29 -8.21 7.37 3.13
CA GLU A 29 -8.61 7.52 1.74
C GLU A 29 -7.60 6.83 0.82
N ILE A 30 -8.04 5.84 0.05
CA ILE A 30 -7.19 5.20 -0.97
C ILE A 30 -7.19 6.08 -2.22
N VAL A 31 -6.05 6.71 -2.49
CA VAL A 31 -5.94 7.71 -3.58
C VAL A 31 -5.36 7.14 -4.87
N ASN A 32 -4.45 6.15 -4.77
CA ASN A 32 -3.84 5.53 -5.94
C ASN A 32 -3.42 4.08 -5.69
N LEU A 33 -3.56 3.24 -6.71
CA LEU A 33 -3.02 1.88 -6.71
C LEU A 33 -2.06 1.72 -7.89
N ASN A 34 -0.78 1.41 -7.61
CA ASN A 34 0.14 0.96 -8.64
C ASN A 34 0.08 -0.56 -8.77
N ILE A 35 -0.36 -1.03 -9.94
CA ILE A 35 -0.79 -2.41 -10.17
C ILE A 35 -0.02 -3.05 -11.32
N THR A 36 -0.06 -4.38 -11.38
CA THR A 36 0.35 -5.15 -12.55
C THR A 36 -0.88 -5.85 -13.14
N GLY A 37 -1.03 -5.80 -14.46
CA GLY A 37 -2.20 -6.34 -15.15
C GLY A 37 -3.33 -5.33 -15.31
N SER A 38 -4.52 -5.80 -15.66
CA SER A 38 -5.66 -4.95 -16.00
C SER A 38 -6.54 -4.61 -14.78
N ALA A 39 -7.28 -3.51 -14.88
CA ALA A 39 -8.25 -3.09 -13.86
C ALA A 39 -9.33 -4.16 -13.63
N GLU A 40 -9.77 -4.84 -14.69
CA GLU A 40 -10.80 -5.88 -14.65
C GLU A 40 -10.30 -7.11 -13.90
N THR A 41 -9.05 -7.50 -14.15
CA THR A 41 -8.40 -8.60 -13.44
C THR A 41 -8.31 -8.28 -11.96
N LEU A 42 -7.86 -7.07 -11.61
CA LEU A 42 -7.80 -6.64 -10.23
C LEU A 42 -9.19 -6.61 -9.57
N ALA A 43 -10.20 -6.07 -10.25
CA ALA A 43 -11.57 -6.06 -9.76
C ALA A 43 -12.11 -7.47 -9.51
N HIS A 44 -11.78 -8.45 -10.36
CA HIS A 44 -12.13 -9.84 -10.13
C HIS A 44 -11.43 -10.41 -8.89
N LEU A 45 -10.11 -10.20 -8.76
CA LEU A 45 -9.30 -10.68 -7.63
C LEU A 45 -9.66 -10.00 -6.29
N ILE A 46 -10.20 -8.78 -6.33
CA ILE A 46 -10.74 -8.12 -5.15
C ILE A 46 -12.12 -8.68 -4.83
N ARG A 47 -12.97 -9.02 -5.81
CA ARG A 47 -14.30 -9.61 -5.53
C ARG A 47 -14.21 -11.01 -4.95
N TYR A 48 -13.27 -11.82 -5.44
CA TYR A 48 -13.17 -13.24 -5.12
C TYR A 48 -11.79 -13.56 -4.56
N ASP A 49 -11.74 -13.94 -3.29
CA ASP A 49 -10.54 -14.47 -2.65
C ASP A 49 -10.85 -15.88 -2.14
N SER A 50 -10.00 -16.85 -2.47
CA SER A 50 -10.23 -18.26 -2.12
C SER A 50 -10.14 -18.54 -0.62
N VAL A 51 -9.39 -17.72 0.13
CA VAL A 51 -9.16 -17.91 1.57
C VAL A 51 -10.11 -17.04 2.38
N HIS A 52 -10.27 -15.78 1.96
CA HIS A 52 -11.06 -14.79 2.70
C HIS A 52 -12.48 -14.60 2.15
N GLY A 53 -12.87 -15.40 1.16
CA GLY A 53 -14.19 -15.37 0.55
C GLY A 53 -14.46 -14.15 -0.33
N LYS A 54 -15.75 -13.93 -0.58
CA LYS A 54 -16.23 -12.82 -1.40
C LYS A 54 -16.09 -11.51 -0.65
N PHE A 55 -15.67 -10.46 -1.35
CA PHE A 55 -15.67 -9.13 -0.78
C PHE A 55 -17.11 -8.67 -0.50
N ASN A 56 -17.34 -8.15 0.70
CA ASN A 56 -18.64 -7.63 1.12
C ASN A 56 -18.80 -6.17 0.64
N GLY A 57 -19.12 -6.02 -0.65
CA GLY A 57 -19.30 -4.72 -1.26
C GLY A 57 -19.32 -4.78 -2.78
N GLU A 58 -19.48 -3.63 -3.41
CA GLU A 58 -19.46 -3.51 -4.86
C GLU A 58 -18.05 -3.18 -5.35
N VAL A 59 -17.60 -3.89 -6.39
CA VAL A 59 -16.34 -3.62 -7.07
C VAL A 59 -16.60 -3.64 -8.57
N LYS A 60 -16.33 -2.53 -9.23
CA LYS A 60 -16.46 -2.36 -10.68
C LYS A 60 -15.31 -1.56 -11.25
N VAL A 61 -15.21 -1.54 -12.58
CA VAL A 61 -14.27 -0.73 -13.33
C VAL A 61 -15.09 0.28 -14.13
N GLU A 62 -14.75 1.56 -14.02
CA GLU A 62 -15.37 2.65 -14.78
C GLU A 62 -14.27 3.56 -15.29
N ASP A 63 -14.25 3.87 -16.59
CA ASP A 63 -13.29 4.79 -17.22
C ASP A 63 -11.81 4.46 -16.92
N GLY A 64 -11.47 3.17 -16.86
CA GLY A 64 -10.12 2.70 -16.52
C GLY A 64 -9.74 2.85 -15.03
N LYS A 65 -10.68 3.30 -14.18
CA LYS A 65 -10.52 3.41 -12.73
C LYS A 65 -11.20 2.26 -12.01
N LEU A 66 -10.71 1.96 -10.81
CA LEU A 66 -11.36 1.00 -9.92
C LEU A 66 -12.40 1.75 -9.07
N VAL A 67 -13.61 1.22 -8.98
CA VAL A 67 -14.67 1.78 -8.14
C VAL A 67 -15.07 0.75 -7.10
N ILE A 68 -14.84 1.06 -5.82
CA ILE A 68 -15.20 0.18 -4.70
C ILE A 68 -16.18 0.91 -3.78
N ASN A 69 -17.37 0.35 -3.57
CA ASN A 69 -18.41 0.97 -2.73
C ASN A 69 -18.67 2.44 -3.11
N GLY A 70 -18.72 2.73 -4.42
CA GLY A 70 -18.90 4.07 -4.97
C GLY A 70 -17.65 4.98 -4.95
N LYS A 71 -16.54 4.58 -4.32
CA LYS A 71 -15.29 5.35 -4.27
C LYS A 71 -14.45 5.06 -5.52
N LYS A 72 -14.16 6.10 -6.31
CA LYS A 72 -13.28 6.00 -7.49
C LYS A 72 -11.82 6.09 -7.05
N ILE A 73 -11.00 5.16 -7.52
CA ILE A 73 -9.59 5.03 -7.18
C ILE A 73 -8.78 5.02 -8.48
N ASP A 74 -7.79 5.90 -8.55
CA ASP A 74 -6.91 5.97 -9.71
C ASP A 74 -5.95 4.77 -9.73
N LEU A 75 -5.72 4.26 -10.94
CA LEU A 75 -4.82 3.14 -11.19
C LEU A 75 -3.60 3.63 -11.96
N THR A 76 -2.43 3.16 -11.56
CA THR A 76 -1.15 3.37 -12.25
C THR A 76 -0.59 2.00 -12.63
N LEU A 77 0.02 1.89 -13.81
CA LEU A 77 0.59 0.63 -14.33
C LEU A 77 2.11 0.77 -14.57
N GLU A 78 2.80 1.45 -13.67
CA GLU A 78 4.22 1.74 -13.81
C GLU A 78 5.07 0.61 -13.22
N ARG A 79 5.95 0.06 -14.05
CA ARG A 79 6.94 -0.96 -13.63
C ARG A 79 8.20 -0.35 -13.05
N ASP A 80 8.49 0.87 -13.46
CA ASP A 80 9.59 1.67 -12.95
C ASP A 80 9.08 2.55 -11.83
N ILE A 81 9.50 2.23 -10.61
CA ILE A 81 9.11 2.94 -9.39
C ILE A 81 9.43 4.44 -9.45
N THR A 82 10.43 4.87 -10.24
CA THR A 82 10.80 6.28 -10.39
C THR A 82 9.77 7.09 -11.19
N LYS A 83 8.89 6.41 -11.93
CA LYS A 83 7.85 7.05 -12.75
C LYS A 83 6.51 7.16 -12.03
N ILE A 84 6.40 6.61 -10.82
CA ILE A 84 5.17 6.71 -10.06
C ILE A 84 5.10 8.08 -9.38
N ASP A 85 4.24 8.93 -9.91
CA ASP A 85 3.99 10.27 -9.37
C ASP A 85 2.94 10.22 -8.25
N TRP A 86 3.40 9.97 -7.03
CA TRP A 86 2.61 10.00 -5.80
C TRP A 86 2.19 11.43 -5.41
N GLY A 87 2.99 12.42 -5.81
CA GLY A 87 2.76 13.84 -5.56
C GLY A 87 1.47 14.33 -6.23
N LYS A 88 1.16 13.84 -7.44
CA LYS A 88 -0.12 14.08 -8.12
C LYS A 88 -1.34 13.73 -7.25
N TYR A 89 -1.21 12.74 -6.38
CA TYR A 89 -2.30 12.26 -5.52
C TYR A 89 -2.21 12.76 -4.07
N ASP A 90 -1.23 13.61 -3.75
CA ASP A 90 -0.94 14.11 -2.39
C ASP A 90 -0.86 12.94 -1.38
N THR A 91 -0.09 11.91 -1.75
CA THR A 91 -0.02 10.66 -0.99
C THR A 91 0.76 10.84 0.31
N ASP A 92 0.11 10.61 1.46
CA ASP A 92 0.77 10.66 2.76
C ASP A 92 1.61 9.41 3.01
N VAL A 93 1.03 8.23 2.73
CA VAL A 93 1.68 6.94 3.00
C VAL A 93 1.54 6.02 1.81
N VAL A 94 2.66 5.45 1.37
CA VAL A 94 2.67 4.34 0.41
C VAL A 94 2.84 3.02 1.15
N ILE A 95 1.99 2.06 0.84
CA ILE A 95 2.14 0.67 1.26
C ILE A 95 2.88 -0.07 0.16
N GLU A 96 4.15 -0.39 0.40
CA GLU A 96 5.00 -1.14 -0.52
C GLU A 96 4.87 -2.64 -0.25
N SER A 97 4.11 -3.30 -1.12
CA SER A 97 3.74 -4.72 -0.97
C SER A 97 4.01 -5.55 -2.22
N THR A 98 4.88 -5.06 -3.11
CA THR A 98 5.39 -5.83 -4.26
C THR A 98 6.34 -6.93 -3.82
N GLY A 99 7.02 -6.76 -2.68
CA GLY A 99 8.10 -7.62 -2.21
C GLY A 99 9.42 -7.48 -3.01
N LYS A 100 9.43 -6.64 -4.05
CA LYS A 100 10.59 -6.38 -4.91
C LYS A 100 11.48 -5.28 -4.34
N PHE A 101 10.88 -4.20 -3.85
CA PHE A 101 11.58 -3.03 -3.34
C PHE A 101 11.73 -3.15 -1.81
N ARG A 102 12.91 -3.56 -1.36
CA ARG A 102 13.18 -3.91 0.05
C ARG A 102 14.48 -3.30 0.59
N THR A 103 15.09 -2.39 -0.18
CA THR A 103 16.29 -1.65 0.20
C THR A 103 15.98 -0.17 0.28
N ARG A 104 16.74 0.60 1.07
CA ARG A 104 16.57 2.06 1.14
C ARG A 104 16.64 2.70 -0.24
N ASP A 105 17.65 2.33 -1.03
CA ASP A 105 17.87 2.85 -2.38
C ASP A 105 16.69 2.62 -3.33
N THR A 106 15.93 1.56 -3.12
CA THR A 106 14.73 1.29 -3.93
C THR A 106 13.50 1.98 -3.37
N MET A 107 13.28 1.95 -2.05
CA MET A 107 12.10 2.52 -1.43
C MET A 107 12.10 4.05 -1.41
N ILE A 108 13.27 4.70 -1.33
CA ILE A 108 13.38 6.16 -1.35
C ILE A 108 12.81 6.76 -2.65
N LYS A 109 12.68 5.97 -3.71
CA LYS A 109 12.08 6.38 -4.98
C LYS A 109 10.59 6.69 -4.85
N HIS A 110 9.86 6.09 -3.90
CA HIS A 110 8.50 6.51 -3.57
C HIS A 110 8.46 7.91 -2.99
N ILE A 111 9.41 8.23 -2.09
CA ILE A 111 9.53 9.56 -1.48
C ILE A 111 9.88 10.60 -2.56
N GLN A 112 10.82 10.27 -3.44
CA GLN A 112 11.18 11.11 -4.59
C GLN A 112 10.01 11.32 -5.55
N GLY A 113 9.12 10.32 -5.69
CA GLY A 113 7.87 10.42 -6.43
C GLY A 113 6.79 11.25 -5.72
N GLY A 114 7.04 11.79 -4.52
CA GLY A 114 6.16 12.71 -3.80
C GLY A 114 5.37 12.10 -2.64
N ALA A 115 5.58 10.84 -2.29
CA ALA A 115 5.00 10.27 -1.07
C ALA A 115 5.72 10.80 0.18
N LYS A 116 5.00 10.98 1.29
CA LYS A 116 5.62 11.47 2.54
C LYS A 116 6.29 10.36 3.35
N LYS A 117 5.68 9.16 3.38
CA LYS A 117 6.16 7.97 4.10
C LYS A 117 5.92 6.69 3.31
N VAL A 118 6.67 5.64 3.62
CA VAL A 118 6.57 4.28 3.05
C VAL A 118 6.51 3.26 4.17
N VAL A 119 5.52 2.36 4.09
CA VAL A 119 5.41 1.17 4.94
C VAL A 119 5.69 -0.06 4.07
N LEU A 120 6.79 -0.75 4.35
CA LEU A 120 7.16 -2.01 3.70
C LEU A 120 6.45 -3.18 4.39
N THR A 121 5.72 -4.01 3.64
CA THR A 121 4.98 -5.16 4.18
C THR A 121 5.81 -6.45 4.28
N ALA A 122 7.12 -6.31 4.48
CA ALA A 122 8.09 -7.40 4.57
C ALA A 122 9.31 -6.92 5.37
N PRO A 123 10.18 -7.84 5.84
CA PRO A 123 11.47 -7.45 6.38
C PRO A 123 12.27 -6.69 5.32
N ALA A 124 12.96 -5.63 5.73
CA ALA A 124 13.96 -5.00 4.87
C ALA A 124 15.12 -5.98 4.56
N LYS A 125 15.97 -5.66 3.58
CA LYS A 125 17.14 -6.52 3.26
C LYS A 125 18.19 -6.48 4.37
N SER A 126 18.38 -5.32 5.00
CA SER A 126 19.22 -5.10 6.17
C SER A 126 18.52 -4.13 7.13
N ALA A 127 18.97 -4.06 8.39
CA ALA A 127 18.40 -3.13 9.37
C ALA A 127 18.56 -1.66 8.95
N SER A 128 19.62 -1.31 8.21
CA SER A 128 19.90 0.04 7.72
C SER A 128 19.02 0.47 6.53
N ASP A 129 18.27 -0.46 5.92
CA ASP A 129 17.42 -0.16 4.76
C ASP A 129 16.12 0.56 5.12
N VAL A 130 15.77 0.63 6.40
CA VAL A 130 14.61 1.31 6.95
C VAL A 130 15.02 2.13 8.17
N ASP A 131 14.21 3.12 8.55
CA ASP A 131 14.43 3.91 9.76
C ASP A 131 14.06 3.09 11.01
N ALA A 132 13.01 2.27 10.89
CA ALA A 132 12.61 1.34 11.95
C ALA A 132 11.91 0.09 11.38
N THR A 133 12.01 -1.01 12.12
CA THR A 133 11.13 -2.17 11.95
C THR A 133 10.16 -2.20 13.13
N ILE A 134 8.87 -2.20 12.84
CA ILE A 134 7.80 -2.08 13.83
C ILE A 134 6.97 -3.35 13.84
N VAL A 135 6.64 -3.80 15.05
CA VAL A 135 5.58 -4.75 15.35
C VAL A 135 4.60 -4.03 16.26
N CYS A 136 3.39 -3.79 15.76
CA CYS A 136 2.35 -3.13 16.54
C CYS A 136 1.94 -4.00 17.75
N GLY A 137 1.76 -3.38 18.90
CA GLY A 137 1.60 -3.98 20.21
C GLY A 137 2.91 -4.29 20.94
N VAL A 138 4.09 -3.99 20.36
CA VAL A 138 5.41 -4.36 20.91
C VAL A 138 6.36 -3.18 20.98
N ASN A 139 6.55 -2.46 19.87
CA ASN A 139 7.55 -1.38 19.80
C ASN A 139 7.11 -0.16 18.96
N GLU A 140 5.81 0.03 18.73
CA GLU A 140 5.29 1.14 17.93
C GLU A 140 5.53 2.53 18.54
N GLU A 141 5.90 2.61 19.82
CA GLU A 141 6.26 3.87 20.49
C GLU A 141 7.50 4.54 19.90
N VAL A 142 8.33 3.81 19.15
CA VAL A 142 9.48 4.39 18.45
C VAL A 142 9.08 5.16 17.19
N ILE A 143 7.80 5.12 16.78
CA ILE A 143 7.32 5.85 15.61
C ILE A 143 7.36 7.36 15.91
N THR A 144 8.28 8.06 15.24
CA THR A 144 8.39 9.52 15.28
C THR A 144 8.00 10.15 13.93
N PRO A 145 7.63 11.45 13.91
CA PRO A 145 7.22 12.13 12.68
C PRO A 145 8.28 12.14 11.58
N ASP A 146 9.56 12.07 11.92
CA ASP A 146 10.71 12.10 11.00
C ASP A 146 10.96 10.76 10.29
N LEU A 147 10.43 9.63 10.78
CA LEU A 147 10.58 8.35 10.09
C LEU A 147 9.87 8.39 8.73
N GLN A 148 10.58 8.04 7.66
CA GLN A 148 10.03 8.02 6.31
C GLN A 148 9.85 6.60 5.79
N LEU A 149 10.76 5.69 6.11
CA LEU A 149 10.77 4.32 5.61
C LEU A 149 10.68 3.36 6.80
N VAL A 150 9.54 2.70 6.97
CA VAL A 150 9.33 1.73 8.05
C VAL A 150 8.99 0.36 7.50
N SER A 151 9.49 -0.70 8.15
CA SER A 151 9.11 -2.07 7.85
C SER A 151 8.09 -2.56 8.87
N ASN A 152 6.99 -3.17 8.42
CA ASN A 152 6.04 -3.87 9.28
C ASN A 152 6.47 -5.34 9.53
N ALA A 153 7.79 -5.58 9.51
CA ALA A 153 8.42 -6.88 9.69
C ALA A 153 7.86 -8.00 8.79
N SER A 154 7.90 -9.24 9.26
CA SER A 154 7.25 -10.39 8.62
C SER A 154 6.02 -10.83 9.41
N CYS A 155 5.14 -11.63 8.78
CA CYS A 155 4.01 -12.24 9.49
C CYS A 155 4.46 -13.12 10.67
N THR A 156 5.56 -13.86 10.54
CA THR A 156 6.12 -14.67 11.64
C THR A 156 6.61 -13.79 12.78
N THR A 157 7.27 -12.66 12.47
CA THR A 157 7.72 -11.70 13.49
C THR A 157 6.56 -11.01 14.21
N ASN A 158 5.42 -10.81 13.55
CA ASN A 158 4.22 -10.27 14.20
C ASN A 158 3.50 -11.31 15.09
N CYS A 159 3.83 -12.60 14.94
CA CYS A 159 3.20 -13.70 15.66
C CYS A 159 4.01 -14.15 16.90
N LEU A 160 5.33 -14.06 16.82
CA LEU A 160 6.28 -14.47 17.86
C LEU A 160 6.58 -13.32 18.82
#